data_AF-A0A9W6NBX4-F1
#
_entry.id   AF-A0A9W6NBX4-F1
#
_cell.length_a   1.000
_cell.length_b   1.000
_cell.length_c   1.000
_cell.angle_alpha   90.00
_cell.angle_beta   90.00
_cell.angle_gamma   90.00
#
_symmetry.space_group_name_H-M   'P 1'
#
loop_
_entity.id
_entity.type
_entity.pdbx_description
1 polymer ?
#
loop_
_entity_poly.entity_id
_entity_poly.type
_entity_poly.pdbx_seq_one_letter_code
_entity_poly.pdbx_strand_id
1 'polypeptide(L)'
;MSDNQLSRLMGGSPLWVLVRLVILSVVIGVILSALGLDPLNILSSLERLVRGLFSFGFEAIDKLWRYFVLGAVIVVPLWLIMRIAQRGR
;
A
#
# COMPACT_ATOMS: atom_id res chain seq x y z
N MET A 1 -25.83 -29.68 1.99
CA MET A 1 -24.40 -30.09 2.01
C MET A 1 -23.54 -28.91 2.46
N SER A 2 -23.76 -28.40 3.68
CA SER A 2 -23.06 -27.20 4.20
C SER A 2 -22.39 -27.41 5.57
N ASP A 3 -22.70 -28.51 6.26
CA ASP A 3 -22.21 -28.75 7.63
C ASP A 3 -20.81 -29.37 7.72
N ASN A 4 -20.29 -29.92 6.61
CA ASN A 4 -18.98 -30.59 6.58
C ASN A 4 -17.80 -29.60 6.47
N GLN A 5 -18.01 -28.36 6.03
CA GLN A 5 -16.95 -27.33 5.99
C GLN A 5 -16.76 -26.67 7.35
N LEU A 6 -17.86 -26.42 8.07
CA LEU A 6 -17.82 -25.89 9.45
C LEU A 6 -17.22 -26.92 10.41
N SER A 7 -17.53 -28.20 10.24
CA SER A 7 -16.95 -29.29 11.04
C SER A 7 -15.46 -29.54 10.75
N ARG A 8 -14.97 -29.28 9.53
CA ARG A 8 -13.53 -29.34 9.20
C ARG A 8 -12.76 -28.12 9.68
N LEU A 9 -13.39 -26.94 9.73
CA LEU A 9 -12.86 -25.78 10.47
C LEU A 9 -12.82 -26.12 11.97
N MET A 10 -13.87 -26.69 12.54
CA MET A 10 -13.91 -27.15 13.94
C MET A 10 -13.09 -28.42 14.22
N GLY A 11 -12.38 -28.98 13.23
CA GLY A 11 -11.45 -30.11 13.36
C GLY A 11 -9.97 -29.70 13.44
N GLY A 12 -9.68 -28.41 13.38
CA GLY A 12 -8.37 -27.80 13.57
C GLY A 12 -8.54 -26.39 14.13
N SER A 13 -9.38 -26.31 15.16
CA SER A 13 -9.77 -25.14 15.95
C SER A 13 -9.27 -23.78 15.41
N PRO A 14 -10.05 -23.08 14.57
CA PRO A 14 -9.90 -21.65 14.31
C PRO A 14 -9.90 -20.86 15.63
N LEU A 15 -10.50 -21.41 16.70
CA LEU A 15 -10.33 -20.91 18.06
C LEU A 15 -8.85 -20.91 18.50
N TRP A 16 -8.09 -21.95 18.18
CA TRP A 16 -6.67 -22.07 18.47
C TRP A 16 -5.83 -21.08 17.65
N VAL A 17 -6.23 -20.82 16.40
CA VAL A 17 -5.63 -19.75 15.57
C VAL A 17 -5.92 -18.38 16.18
N LEU A 18 -7.15 -18.12 16.63
CA LEU A 18 -7.53 -16.86 17.28
C LEU A 18 -6.76 -16.66 18.60
N VAL A 19 -6.68 -17.69 19.44
CA VAL A 19 -5.89 -17.67 20.67
C VAL A 19 -4.41 -17.42 20.37
N ARG A 20 -3.85 -18.10 19.36
CA ARG A 20 -2.47 -17.88 18.93
C ARG A 20 -2.25 -16.46 18.40
N LEU A 21 -3.20 -15.89 17.65
CA LEU A 21 -3.13 -14.51 17.16
C LEU A 21 -3.20 -13.50 18.30
N VAL A 22 -4.08 -13.71 19.29
CA VAL A 22 -4.17 -12.86 20.48
C VAL A 22 -2.87 -12.92 21.28
N ILE A 23 -2.35 -14.11 21.54
CA ILE A 23 -1.06 -14.30 22.24
C ILE A 23 0.07 -13.64 21.46
N LEU A 24 0.16 -13.87 20.15
CA LEU A 24 1.21 -13.29 19.31
C LEU A 24 1.15 -11.77 19.27
N SER A 25 -0.06 -11.18 19.22
CA SER A 25 -0.29 -9.73 19.32
C SER A 25 0.22 -9.15 20.65
N VAL A 26 -0.09 -9.82 21.77
CA VAL A 26 0.39 -9.41 23.10
C VAL A 26 1.91 -9.53 23.20
N VAL A 27 2.50 -10.63 22.73
CA VAL A 27 3.95 -10.84 22.74
C VAL A 27 4.68 -9.79 21.90
N ILE A 28 4.19 -9.52 20.69
CA ILE A 28 4.75 -8.47 19.83
C ILE A 28 4.61 -7.09 20.50
N GLY A 29 3.48 -6.80 21.14
CA GLY A 29 3.26 -5.57 21.90
C GLY A 29 4.24 -5.41 23.06
N VAL A 30 4.50 -6.48 23.82
CA VAL A 30 5.48 -6.49 24.92
C VAL A 30 6.91 -6.34 24.40
N ILE A 31 7.27 -7.00 23.29
CA ILE A 31 8.59 -6.85 22.66
C ILE A 31 8.80 -5.42 22.17
N LEU A 32 7.82 -4.81 21.50
CA LEU A 32 7.86 -3.41 21.07
C LEU A 32 8.03 -2.46 22.26
N SER A 33 7.25 -2.67 23.33
CA SER A 33 7.36 -1.88 24.57
C SER A 33 8.72 -2.07 25.26
N ALA A 34 9.25 -3.30 25.32
CA ALA A 34 10.54 -3.62 25.91
C ALA A 34 11.72 -3.03 25.11
N LEU A 35 11.56 -2.85 23.79
CA LEU A 35 12.51 -2.15 22.92
C LEU A 35 12.39 -0.62 23.01
N GLY A 36 11.50 -0.08 23.86
CA GLY A 36 11.25 1.35 24.01
C GLY A 36 10.46 1.98 22.86
N LEU A 37 9.85 1.15 22.00
CA LEU A 37 9.05 1.55 20.86
C LEU A 37 7.57 1.52 21.26
N ASP A 38 7.10 2.59 21.90
CA ASP A 38 5.69 2.74 22.24
C ASP A 38 4.81 2.68 20.97
N PRO A 39 3.91 1.69 20.83
CA PRO A 39 3.13 1.46 19.61
C PRO A 39 2.26 2.65 19.20
N LEU A 40 1.80 3.46 20.17
CA LEU A 40 1.05 4.68 19.93
C LEU A 40 1.91 5.79 19.28
N ASN A 41 3.20 5.82 19.58
CA ASN A 41 4.09 6.86 19.11
C ASN A 41 4.58 6.59 17.67
N ILE A 42 4.77 5.32 17.29
CA ILE A 42 5.12 4.93 15.91
C ILE A 42 3.99 5.26 14.93
N LEU A 43 2.74 4.95 15.29
CA LEU A 43 1.61 5.22 14.39
C LEU A 43 1.40 6.73 14.23
N SER A 44 1.55 7.50 15.31
CA SER A 44 1.47 8.96 15.25
C SER A 44 2.64 9.60 14.49
N SER A 45 3.83 9.01 14.56
CA SER A 45 5.00 9.45 13.77
C SER A 45 4.81 9.15 12.29
N LEU A 46 4.31 7.96 11.95
CA LEU A 46 3.96 7.60 10.58
C LEU A 46 2.82 8.46 10.04
N GLU A 47 1.80 8.77 10.84
CA GLU A 47 0.71 9.67 10.44
C GLU A 47 1.22 11.09 10.18
N ARG A 48 2.11 11.63 11.01
CA ARG A 48 2.73 12.95 10.77
C ARG A 48 3.62 12.94 9.52
N LEU A 49 4.39 11.87 9.30
CA LEU A 49 5.20 11.70 8.10
C LEU A 49 4.34 11.54 6.86
N VAL A 50 3.27 10.76 6.91
CA VAL A 50 2.32 10.56 5.81
C VAL A 50 1.56 11.85 5.51
N ARG A 51 1.06 12.58 6.52
CA ARG A 51 0.40 13.88 6.32
C ARG A 51 1.36 14.92 5.73
N GLY A 52 2.60 14.96 6.21
CA GLY A 52 3.66 15.79 5.64
C GLY A 52 3.95 15.42 4.19
N LEU A 53 4.21 14.14 3.92
CA LEU A 53 4.47 13.59 2.58
C LEU A 53 3.28 13.75 1.64
N PHE A 54 2.03 13.72 2.11
CA PHE A 54 0.87 13.95 1.26
C PHE A 54 0.77 15.42 0.86
N SER A 55 0.97 16.35 1.79
CA SER A 55 0.94 17.80 1.51
C SER A 55 2.07 18.22 0.56
N PHE A 56 3.30 17.74 0.79
CA PHE A 56 4.43 17.98 -0.11
C PHE A 56 4.36 17.15 -1.39
N GLY A 57 3.78 15.95 -1.31
CA GLY A 57 3.61 15.02 -2.42
C GLY A 57 2.66 15.57 -3.47
N PHE A 58 1.55 16.19 -3.07
CA PHE A 58 0.64 16.86 -4.01
C PHE A 58 1.32 17.98 -4.80
N GLU A 59 2.18 18.79 -4.16
CA GLU A 59 2.91 19.86 -4.84
C GLU A 59 4.04 19.33 -5.75
N ALA A 60 4.73 18.26 -5.31
CA ALA A 60 5.70 17.57 -6.14
C ALA A 60 5.04 16.87 -7.35
N ILE A 61 3.86 16.28 -7.15
CA ILE A 61 3.05 15.63 -8.19
C ILE A 61 2.57 16.67 -9.20
N ASP A 62 2.14 17.87 -8.79
CA ASP A 62 1.73 18.92 -9.73
C ASP A 62 2.87 19.35 -10.66
N LYS A 63 4.08 19.54 -10.10
CA LYS A 63 5.28 19.81 -10.90
C LYS A 63 5.59 18.65 -11.86
N LEU A 64 5.59 17.42 -11.35
CA LEU A 64 5.84 16.23 -12.16
C LEU A 64 4.82 16.08 -13.30
N TRP A 65 3.55 16.35 -13.01
CA TRP A 65 2.45 16.31 -13.96
C TRP A 65 2.64 17.34 -15.06
N ARG A 66 3.04 18.57 -14.71
CA ARG A 66 3.32 19.62 -15.70
C ARG A 66 4.50 19.26 -16.61
N TYR A 67 5.56 18.67 -16.09
CA TYR A 67 6.68 18.16 -16.90
C TYR A 67 6.26 16.97 -17.78
N PHE A 68 5.42 16.07 -17.27
CA PHE A 68 4.87 14.95 -18.02
C PHE A 68 4.01 15.43 -19.19
N VAL A 69 3.11 16.39 -18.95
CA VAL A 69 2.27 17.00 -20.00
C VAL A 69 3.12 17.72 -21.04
N LEU A 70 4.15 18.48 -20.63
CA LEU A 70 5.10 19.09 -21.55
C LEU A 70 5.81 18.06 -22.45
N GLY A 71 6.26 16.94 -21.86
CA GLY A 71 6.83 15.83 -22.61
C GLY A 71 5.81 15.19 -23.57
N ALA A 72 4.58 14.97 -23.11
CA ALA A 72 3.50 14.40 -23.90
C ALA A 72 3.16 15.28 -25.11
N VAL A 73 3.17 16.61 -24.96
CA VAL A 73 2.98 17.56 -26.07
C VAL A 73 3.99 17.37 -27.19
N ILE A 74 5.23 16.96 -26.87
CA ILE A 74 6.27 16.68 -27.88
C ILE A 74 6.15 15.26 -28.43
N VAL A 75 5.96 14.27 -27.55
CA VAL A 75 6.00 12.84 -27.91
C VAL A 75 4.76 12.41 -28.69
N VAL A 76 3.57 12.91 -28.35
CA VAL A 76 2.31 12.51 -28.99
C VAL A 76 2.28 12.86 -30.49
N PRO A 77 2.64 14.09 -30.94
CA PRO A 77 2.73 14.41 -32.36
C PRO A 77 3.79 13.60 -33.09
N LEU A 78 4.97 13.43 -32.48
CA LEU A 78 6.06 12.63 -33.04
C LEU A 78 5.63 11.18 -33.28
N TRP A 79 4.99 10.58 -32.27
CA TRP A 79 4.42 9.25 -32.36
C TRP A 79 3.35 9.15 -33.45
N LEU A 80 2.46 10.14 -33.56
CA LEU A 80 1.40 10.15 -34.57
C LEU A 80 1.96 10.22 -35.99
N ILE A 81 2.96 11.08 -36.24
CA ILE A 81 3.63 11.20 -37.54
C ILE A 81 4.31 9.88 -37.91
N MET A 82 5.11 9.31 -36.99
CA MET A 82 5.79 8.03 -37.22
C MET A 82 4.77 6.90 -37.46
N ARG A 83 3.68 6.88 -36.70
CA ARG A 83 2.61 5.88 -36.80
C ARG A 83 1.89 5.93 -38.15
N ILE A 84 1.60 7.13 -38.66
CA ILE A 84 0.95 7.30 -39.97
C ILE A 84 1.95 6.96 -41.09
N ALA A 85 3.20 7.41 -40.99
CA ALA A 85 4.25 7.09 -41.96
C ALA A 85 4.50 5.58 -42.08
N GLN A 86 4.38 4.83 -40.98
CA GLN A 86 4.57 3.39 -40.95
C GLN A 86 3.34 2.60 -41.43
N ARG A 87 2.13 3.19 -41.44
CA ARG A 87 0.92 2.56 -42.01
C ARG A 87 0.79 2.74 -43.52
N GLY A 88 1.55 3.65 -44.13
CA GLY A 88 1.52 3.96 -45.56
C GLY A 88 2.50 3.17 -46.44
N ARG A 89 3.22 2.19 -45.88
CA ARG A 89 4.08 1.22 -46.58
C ARG A 89 3.60 -0.18 -46.28
#